data_AF-A0A291GBQ2-F1
#
_entry.id   AF-A0A291GBQ2-F1
#
_cell.length_a   1.000
_cell.length_b   1.000
_cell.length_c   1.000
_cell.angle_alpha   90.00
_cell.angle_beta   90.00
_cell.angle_gamma   90.00
#
_symmetry.space_group_name_H-M   'P 1'
#
loop_
_entity.id
_entity.type
_entity.pdbx_description
1 polymer ?
#
loop_
_entity_poly.entity_id
_entity_poly.type
_entity_poly.pdbx_seq_one_letter_code
_entity_poly.pdbx_strand_id
1 'polypeptide(L)'
;MLDMTESQPPMKETDADREVRDKAYRVTADELRQFVERFERLELEKKDIADQQKEVMFEAKGRGYDTAAIRKLIALRKKSADEIAEEEAILDMYREALGMR
;
A
#
# COMPACT_ATOMS: atom_id res chain seq x y z
N MET A 1 12.87 66.47 -10.45
CA MET A 1 13.14 65.13 -11.02
C MET A 1 14.35 64.58 -10.30
N LEU A 2 14.14 63.70 -9.32
CA LEU A 2 15.15 62.76 -8.84
C LEU A 2 14.47 61.39 -8.93
N ASP A 3 14.99 60.60 -9.84
CA ASP A 3 14.44 59.38 -10.38
C ASP A 3 15.19 58.18 -9.78
N MET A 4 14.51 57.04 -9.88
CA MET A 4 15.03 55.69 -9.89
C MET A 4 15.36 55.03 -8.54
N THR A 5 14.37 54.27 -8.09
CA THR A 5 14.53 52.86 -7.68
C THR A 5 15.57 52.58 -6.59
N GLU A 6 15.10 52.49 -5.35
CA GLU A 6 15.72 51.62 -4.35
C GLU A 6 15.66 50.17 -4.84
N SER A 7 16.59 49.81 -5.71
CA SER A 7 16.90 48.41 -6.00
C SER A 7 17.66 47.90 -4.78
N GLN A 8 16.94 47.22 -3.88
CA GLN A 8 17.57 46.49 -2.78
C GLN A 8 18.69 45.62 -3.37
N PRO A 9 19.95 45.76 -2.92
CA PRO A 9 21.05 45.01 -3.50
C PRO A 9 20.78 43.50 -3.35
N PRO A 10 21.13 42.67 -4.36
CA PRO A 10 20.96 41.23 -4.22
C PRO A 10 21.82 40.77 -3.04
N MET A 11 21.17 40.39 -1.93
CA MET A 11 21.87 39.88 -0.76
C MET A 11 22.67 38.66 -1.19
N LYS A 12 24.00 38.76 -1.10
CA LYS A 12 24.90 37.65 -1.38
C LYS A 12 24.72 36.63 -0.25
N GLU A 13 24.41 35.39 -0.62
CA GLU A 13 24.33 34.29 0.33
C GLU A 13 25.65 34.15 1.09
N THR A 14 25.60 34.30 2.41
CA THR A 14 26.77 34.16 3.29
C THR A 14 27.09 32.69 3.52
N ASP A 15 28.32 32.39 3.97
CA ASP A 15 28.70 31.00 4.27
C ASP A 15 27.83 30.41 5.40
N ALA A 16 27.37 31.24 6.35
CA ALA A 16 26.42 30.84 7.39
C ALA A 16 25.04 30.47 6.82
N ASP A 17 24.55 31.19 5.81
CA ASP A 17 23.27 30.87 5.14
C ASP A 17 23.36 29.52 4.40
N ARG A 18 24.51 29.24 3.77
CA ARG A 18 24.78 27.95 3.11
C ARG A 18 24.78 26.81 4.12
N GLU A 19 25.43 26.98 5.26
CA GLU A 19 25.48 25.96 6.32
C GLU A 19 24.09 25.63 6.87
N VAL A 20 23.24 26.65 7.09
CA VAL A 20 21.85 26.46 7.55
C VAL A 20 21.04 25.71 6.51
N ARG A 21 21.14 26.10 5.23
CA ARG A 21 20.46 25.43 4.12
C ARG A 21 20.90 23.97 3.99
N ASP A 22 22.20 23.72 4.02
CA ASP A 22 22.76 22.37 3.91
C ASP A 22 22.33 21.48 5.09
N LYS A 23 22.27 22.06 6.30
CA LYS A 23 21.72 21.36 7.47
C LYS A 23 20.24 21.04 7.28
N ALA A 24 19.44 21.97 6.79
CA ALA A 24 18.02 21.73 6.50
C ALA A 24 17.84 20.63 5.45
N TYR A 25 18.63 20.63 4.38
CA TYR A 25 18.64 19.56 3.37
C TYR A 25 19.04 18.20 3.93
N ARG A 26 20.02 18.14 4.84
CA ARG A 26 20.39 16.89 5.50
C ARG A 26 19.25 16.34 6.36
N VAL A 27 18.59 17.21 7.14
CA VAL A 27 17.44 16.81 7.96
C VAL A 27 16.29 16.27 7.09
N THR A 28 15.96 16.93 5.98
CA THR A 28 14.91 16.44 5.07
C THR A 28 15.30 15.15 4.35
N ALA A 29 16.58 15.00 3.98
CA ALA A 29 17.09 13.77 3.38
C ALA A 29 17.06 12.58 4.37
N ASP A 30 17.38 12.82 5.64
CA ASP A 30 17.35 11.79 6.68
C ASP A 30 15.91 11.35 7.00
N GLU A 31 14.95 12.27 7.00
CA GLU A 31 13.53 11.93 7.16
C GLU A 31 13.01 11.11 5.97
N LEU A 32 13.32 11.52 4.74
CA LEU A 32 12.97 10.76 3.54
C LEU A 32 13.57 9.34 3.58
N ARG A 33 14.84 9.21 3.98
CA ARG A 33 15.51 7.91 4.13
C ARG A 33 14.75 7.00 5.10
N GLN A 34 14.30 7.53 6.25
CA GLN A 34 13.52 6.76 7.22
C GLN A 34 12.17 6.27 6.66
N PHE A 35 11.50 7.05 5.80
CA PHE A 35 10.29 6.57 5.12
C PHE A 35 10.60 5.45 4.13
N VAL A 36 11.65 5.61 3.31
CA VAL A 36 12.08 4.60 2.32
C VAL A 36 12.44 3.29 3.01
N GLU A 37 13.33 3.33 4.01
CA GLU A 37 13.79 2.13 4.72
C GLU A 37 12.64 1.39 5.42
N ARG A 38 11.68 2.12 6.00
CA ARG A 38 10.48 1.49 6.61
C ARG A 38 9.61 0.83 5.55
N PHE A 39 9.42 1.46 4.40
CA PHE A 39 8.62 0.90 3.31
C PHE A 39 9.28 -0.35 2.70
N GLU A 40 10.59 -0.30 2.44
CA GLU A 40 11.33 -1.45 1.90
C GLU A 40 11.29 -2.65 2.85
N ARG A 41 11.41 -2.41 4.17
CA ARG A 41 11.23 -3.47 5.17
C ARG A 41 9.82 -4.08 5.11
N LEU A 42 8.77 -3.25 5.02
CA LEU A 42 7.39 -3.73 4.89
C LEU A 42 7.17 -4.54 3.60
N GLU A 43 7.82 -4.17 2.49
CA GLU A 43 7.74 -4.95 1.25
C GLU A 43 8.43 -6.31 1.37
N LEU A 44 9.56 -6.39 2.09
CA LEU A 44 10.19 -7.68 2.43
C LEU A 44 9.27 -8.54 3.31
N GLU A 45 8.73 -7.98 4.40
CA GLU A 45 7.80 -8.68 5.29
C GLU A 45 6.56 -9.18 4.52
N LYS A 46 6.00 -8.35 3.64
CA LYS A 46 4.87 -8.73 2.77
C LYS A 46 5.22 -9.88 1.84
N LYS A 47 6.42 -9.90 1.28
CA LYS A 47 6.89 -11.02 0.45
C LYS A 47 6.99 -12.31 1.28
N ASP A 48 7.61 -12.24 2.45
CA ASP A 48 7.76 -13.41 3.34
C ASP A 48 6.40 -13.97 3.76
N ILE A 49 5.44 -13.09 4.11
CA ILE A 49 4.06 -13.48 4.42
C ILE A 49 3.38 -14.13 3.21
N ALA A 50 3.57 -13.58 2.00
CA ALA A 50 3.00 -14.15 0.78
C ALA A 50 3.55 -15.55 0.50
N ASP A 51 4.84 -15.78 0.75
CA ASP A 51 5.46 -17.09 0.57
C ASP A 51 4.98 -18.09 1.64
N GLN A 52 4.88 -17.68 2.91
CA GLN A 52 4.24 -18.50 3.96
C GLN A 52 2.79 -18.86 3.61
N GLN A 53 2.00 -17.94 3.07
CA GLN A 53 0.63 -18.23 2.61
C GLN A 53 0.61 -19.27 1.48
N LYS A 54 1.59 -19.27 0.57
CA LYS A 54 1.70 -20.29 -0.48
C LYS A 54 2.03 -21.65 0.11
N GLU A 55 2.95 -21.73 1.09
CA GLU A 55 3.30 -22.97 1.77
C GLU A 55 2.08 -23.62 2.45
N VAL A 56 1.26 -22.84 3.16
CA VAL A 56 0.01 -23.33 3.75
C VAL A 56 -0.94 -23.90 2.69
N MET A 57 -1.05 -23.25 1.53
CA MET A 57 -1.89 -23.74 0.44
C MET A 57 -1.31 -25.01 -0.21
N PHE A 58 0.01 -25.13 -0.32
CA PHE A 58 0.66 -26.35 -0.81
C PHE A 58 0.48 -27.52 0.15
N GLU A 59 0.59 -27.27 1.45
CA GLU A 59 0.31 -28.26 2.49
C GLU A 59 -1.14 -28.74 2.42
N ALA A 60 -2.10 -27.81 2.33
CA ALA A 60 -3.51 -28.15 2.17
C ALA A 60 -3.75 -29.01 0.92
N LYS A 61 -3.12 -28.65 -0.20
CA LYS A 61 -3.19 -29.45 -1.44
C LYS A 61 -2.59 -30.85 -1.26
N GLY A 62 -1.43 -30.96 -0.61
CA GLY A 62 -0.79 -32.25 -0.33
C GLY A 62 -1.61 -33.16 0.58
N ARG A 63 -2.44 -32.56 1.44
CA ARG A 63 -3.42 -33.26 2.30
C ARG A 63 -4.75 -33.58 1.59
N GLY A 64 -4.91 -33.19 0.31
CA GLY A 64 -6.09 -33.49 -0.50
C GLY A 64 -7.20 -32.44 -0.46
N TYR A 65 -6.98 -31.26 0.11
CA TYR A 65 -7.98 -30.19 0.10
C TYR A 65 -7.98 -29.42 -1.22
N ASP A 66 -9.17 -28.98 -1.65
CA ASP A 66 -9.31 -28.04 -2.76
C ASP A 66 -8.94 -26.61 -2.31
N THR A 67 -7.75 -26.17 -2.72
CA THR A 67 -7.25 -24.82 -2.42
C THR A 67 -8.08 -23.69 -3.03
N ALA A 68 -8.82 -23.92 -4.13
CA ALA A 68 -9.72 -22.92 -4.70
C ALA A 68 -10.95 -22.73 -3.80
N ALA A 69 -11.51 -23.82 -3.28
CA ALA A 69 -12.58 -23.77 -2.29
C ALA A 69 -12.13 -23.07 -0.99
N ILE A 70 -10.92 -23.36 -0.49
CA ILE A 70 -10.36 -22.67 0.68
C ILE A 70 -10.23 -21.16 0.44
N ARG A 71 -9.74 -20.73 -0.73
CA ARG A 71 -9.64 -19.30 -1.06
C ARG A 71 -11.00 -18.62 -1.09
N LYS A 72 -12.03 -19.27 -1.65
CA LYS A 72 -13.41 -18.79 -1.61
C LYS A 72 -13.90 -18.65 -0.16
N LEU A 73 -13.65 -19.65 0.69
CA LEU A 73 -14.01 -19.61 2.10
C LEU A 73 -13.33 -18.45 2.85
N ILE A 74 -12.03 -18.22 2.62
CA ILE A 74 -11.30 -17.08 3.22
C ILE A 74 -11.91 -15.75 2.77
N ALA A 75 -12.31 -15.63 1.50
CA ALA A 75 -12.96 -14.42 0.99
C ALA A 75 -14.34 -14.20 1.63
N LEU A 76 -15.16 -15.25 1.74
CA LEU A 76 -16.47 -15.19 2.40
C LEU A 76 -16.34 -14.78 3.87
N ARG A 77 -15.33 -15.28 4.59
CA ARG A 77 -15.08 -14.94 6.00
C ARG A 77 -14.72 -13.47 6.26
N LYS A 78 -14.42 -12.70 5.22
CA LYS A 78 -14.16 -11.25 5.32
C LYS A 78 -15.43 -10.42 5.17
N LYS A 79 -16.54 -11.03 4.76
CA LYS A 79 -17.83 -10.38 4.55
C LYS A 79 -18.73 -10.57 5.77
N SER A 80 -19.67 -9.66 5.95
CA SER A 80 -20.79 -9.79 6.89
C SER A 80 -21.80 -10.83 6.40
N ALA A 81 -22.65 -11.31 7.31
CA ALA A 81 -23.71 -12.26 6.96
C ALA A 81 -24.70 -11.67 5.94
N ASP A 82 -25.01 -10.37 6.05
CA ASP A 82 -25.92 -9.68 5.15
C ASP A 82 -25.35 -9.57 3.72
N GLU A 83 -24.07 -9.20 3.60
CA GLU A 83 -23.38 -9.17 2.29
C GLU A 83 -23.33 -10.55 1.63
N ILE A 84 -23.12 -11.62 2.41
CA ILE A 84 -23.12 -12.99 1.88
C ILE A 84 -24.53 -13.36 1.39
N ALA A 85 -25.56 -13.07 2.18
CA ALA A 85 -26.94 -13.40 1.83
C ALA A 85 -27.43 -12.66 0.58
N GLU A 86 -27.06 -11.39 0.44
CA GLU A 86 -27.37 -10.59 -0.75
C GLU A 86 -26.70 -11.16 -2.00
N GLU A 87 -25.40 -11.48 -1.94
CA GLU A 87 -24.68 -12.08 -3.06
C GLU A 87 -25.23 -13.46 -3.45
N GLU A 88 -25.56 -14.30 -2.47
CA GLU A 88 -26.16 -15.62 -2.70
C GLU A 88 -27.54 -15.49 -3.35
N ALA A 89 -28.38 -14.55 -2.90
CA ALA A 89 -29.69 -14.30 -3.50
C ALA A 89 -29.57 -13.86 -4.98
N ILE A 90 -28.63 -12.96 -5.29
CA ILE A 90 -28.35 -12.52 -6.66
C ILE A 90 -27.87 -13.70 -7.51
N LEU A 91 -26.95 -14.50 -6.97
CA LEU A 91 -26.37 -15.63 -7.70
C LEU A 91 -27.41 -16.72 -7.98
N ASP A 92 -28.31 -16.98 -7.05
CA ASP A 92 -29.42 -17.93 -7.22
C ASP A 92 -30.42 -17.45 -8.28
N MET A 93 -30.75 -16.16 -8.31
CA MET A 93 -31.55 -15.59 -9.39
C MET A 93 -30.90 -15.80 -10.76
N TYR A 94 -29.58 -15.60 -10.86
CA TYR A 94 -28.85 -15.84 -12.12
C TYR A 94 -28.80 -17.32 -12.51
N ARG A 95 -28.59 -18.23 -11.55
CA ARG A 95 -28.63 -19.68 -11.82
C ARG A 95 -29.98 -20.12 -12.33
N GLU A 96 -31.06 -19.60 -11.74
CA GLU A 96 -32.42 -19.86 -12.20
C GLU A 96 -32.65 -19.37 -13.64
N ALA A 97 -32.26 -18.13 -13.95
CA ALA A 97 -32.36 -17.58 -15.29
C ALA A 97 -31.57 -18.38 -16.35
N LEU A 98 -30.48 -19.04 -15.94
CA LEU A 98 -29.63 -19.87 -16.79
C LEU A 98 -30.01 -21.36 -16.78
N GLY A 99 -31.04 -21.78 -16.03
CA GLY A 99 -31.45 -23.18 -15.92
C GLY A 99 -30.43 -24.09 -15.22
N MET A 100 -29.59 -23.53 -14.33
CA MET A 100 -28.52 -24.23 -13.62
C MET A 100 -28.93 -24.73 -12.20
N ARG A 101 -30.20 -25.07 -12.00
CA ARG A 101 -30.73 -25.56 -10.70
C ARG A 101 -30.57 -27.06 -10.54
#